data_AF-A0A177AY03-F1
#
_entry.id   AF-A0A177AY03-F1
#
_cell.length_a   1.000
_cell.length_b   1.000
_cell.length_c   1.000
_cell.angle_alpha   90.00
_cell.angle_beta   90.00
_cell.angle_gamma   90.00
#
_symmetry.space_group_name_H-M   'P 1'
#
loop_
_entity.id
_entity.type
_entity.pdbx_description
1 polymer ?
#
loop_
_entity_poly.entity_id
_entity_poly.type
_entity_poly.pdbx_seq_one_letter_code
_entity_poly.pdbx_strand_id
1 'polypeptide(L)'
;MEIVHVYTKKRSEFGRQCIFNDRPAEINCDIAPNHALLGNLVGKNPIDRQIQNVQEMAEHEANTERFETFNRGINHTEGGWPKDINANEIEQVMRFRKKVEKDEMYVCAATNLTE
;
A
#
# COMPACT_ATOMS: atom_id res chain seq x y z
N MET A 1 24.11 15.97 18.46
CA MET A 1 23.40 15.42 19.63
C MET A 1 23.86 13.97 19.74
N GLU A 2 24.70 13.65 20.71
CA GLU A 2 25.13 12.26 20.91
C GLU A 2 23.96 11.47 21.50
N ILE A 3 23.54 10.40 20.83
CA ILE A 3 22.48 9.52 21.32
C ILE A 3 23.12 8.61 22.38
N VAL A 4 22.83 8.88 23.65
CA VAL A 4 23.28 8.05 24.78
C VAL A 4 22.22 6.99 25.05
N HIS A 5 22.56 5.73 24.76
CA HIS A 5 21.69 4.60 25.05
C HIS A 5 21.87 4.15 26.51
N VAL A 6 20.84 4.34 27.34
CA VAL A 6 20.80 3.84 28.71
C VAL A 6 19.99 2.55 28.72
N TYR A 7 20.68 1.41 28.83
CA TYR A 7 20.03 0.11 28.96
C TYR A 7 19.58 -0.13 30.41
N THR A 8 18.31 -0.44 30.61
CA THR A 8 17.73 -0.74 31.94
C THR A 8 17.95 -2.18 32.39
N LYS A 9 18.26 -3.10 31.46
CA LYS A 9 18.55 -4.52 31.72
C LYS A 9 19.65 -5.05 30.83
N LYS A 10 20.44 -6.01 31.32
CA LYS A 10 21.52 -6.63 30.54
C LYS A 10 20.95 -7.68 29.57
N ARG A 11 21.53 -7.83 28.37
CA ARG A 11 21.10 -8.84 27.37
C ARG A 11 21.04 -10.27 27.94
N SER A 12 21.92 -10.61 28.89
CA SER A 12 21.95 -11.91 29.60
C SER A 12 20.83 -12.13 30.62
N GLU A 13 19.98 -11.13 30.84
CA GLU A 13 18.81 -11.20 31.71
C GLU A 13 17.51 -11.47 30.93
N PHE A 14 17.53 -11.32 29.60
CA PHE A 14 16.41 -11.66 28.73
C PHE A 14 16.37 -13.18 28.49
N GLY A 15 15.16 -13.77 28.49
CA GLY A 15 14.97 -15.20 28.23
C GLY A 15 15.45 -16.15 29.35
N ARG A 16 15.79 -15.63 30.54
CA ARG A 16 16.06 -16.48 31.71
C ARG A 16 14.83 -17.31 32.04
N GLN A 17 15.06 -18.58 32.39
CA GLN A 17 14.00 -19.48 32.85
C GLN A 17 13.25 -18.82 34.01
N CYS A 18 11.94 -18.64 33.86
CA CYS A 18 11.08 -18.23 34.96
C CYS A 18 11.17 -19.29 36.06
N ILE A 19 11.69 -18.91 37.23
CA ILE A 19 11.68 -19.78 38.41
C ILE A 19 10.30 -19.66 39.03
N PHE A 20 9.39 -20.54 38.62
CA PHE A 20 8.11 -20.69 39.27
C PHE A 20 8.34 -21.45 40.58
N ASN A 21 8.49 -20.72 41.68
CA ASN A 21 8.38 -21.29 43.02
C ASN A 21 6.94 -21.09 43.49
N ASP A 22 6.41 -22.06 44.24
CA ASP A 22 5.17 -21.87 44.99
C ASP A 22 5.38 -20.72 45.98
N ARG A 23 4.85 -19.55 45.60
CA ARG A 23 4.73 -18.38 46.46
C ARG A 23 3.26 -18.14 46.72
N PRO A 24 2.89 -17.68 47.93
CA PRO A 24 1.53 -17.20 48.15
C PRO A 24 1.22 -16.10 47.13
N ALA A 25 -0.05 -16.00 46.72
CA ALA A 25 -0.47 -14.99 45.77
C ALA A 25 -0.17 -13.59 46.34
N GLU A 26 0.69 -12.84 45.64
CA GLU A 26 1.03 -11.46 45.97
C GLU A 26 0.30 -10.52 45.00
N ILE A 27 -0.45 -9.57 45.55
CA ILE A 27 -1.07 -8.50 44.76
C ILE A 27 -0.01 -7.44 44.51
N ASN A 28 0.61 -7.47 43.32
CA ASN A 28 1.61 -6.48 42.93
C ASN A 28 1.01 -5.10 42.64
N CYS A 29 -0.25 -5.06 42.20
CA CYS A 29 -0.95 -3.84 41.90
C CYS A 29 -2.46 -4.07 42.01
N ASP A 30 -3.15 -3.14 42.66
CA ASP A 30 -4.61 -3.05 42.65
C ASP A 30 -5.00 -1.76 41.92
N ILE A 31 -5.63 -1.91 40.75
CA ILE A 31 -6.04 -0.79 39.90
C ILE A 31 -7.56 -0.68 39.99
N ALA A 32 -8.03 0.27 40.79
CA ALA A 32 -9.45 0.57 40.90
C ALA A 32 -10.00 1.09 39.56
N PRO A 33 -11.23 0.70 39.17
CA PRO A 33 -11.85 1.16 37.94
C PRO A 33 -12.06 2.68 37.97
N ASN A 34 -11.58 3.38 36.95
CA ASN A 34 -11.86 4.80 36.79
C ASN A 34 -13.21 4.98 36.07
N HIS A 35 -14.24 5.32 36.83
CA HIS A 35 -15.60 5.52 36.32
C HIS A 35 -15.70 6.61 35.24
N ALA A 36 -14.79 7.60 35.22
CA ALA A 36 -14.77 8.62 34.17
C ALA A 36 -14.39 8.06 32.79
N LEU A 37 -13.69 6.93 32.73
CA LEU A 37 -13.27 6.29 31.48
C LEU A 37 -14.36 5.37 30.88
N LEU A 38 -15.42 5.05 31.64
CA LEU A 38 -16.51 4.19 31.16
C LEU A 38 -17.23 4.79 29.94
N GLY A 39 -17.37 6.11 29.89
CA GLY A 39 -17.99 6.81 28.76
C GLY A 39 -17.17 6.73 27.46
N ASN A 40 -15.88 6.39 27.55
CA ASN A 40 -14.97 6.28 26.41
C ASN A 40 -14.85 4.83 25.90
N LEU A 41 -15.58 3.88 26.50
CA LEU A 41 -15.57 2.49 26.07
C LEU A 41 -16.33 2.36 24.74
N VAL A 42 -15.60 2.14 23.65
CA VAL A 42 -16.18 1.86 22.33
C VAL A 42 -16.07 0.37 22.05
N GLY A 43 -17.23 -0.30 21.89
CA GLY A 43 -17.27 -1.69 21.44
C GLY A 43 -16.81 -1.79 19.98
N LYS A 44 -15.66 -2.44 19.74
CA LYS A 44 -15.16 -2.72 18.38
C LYS A 44 -15.61 -4.11 17.94
N ASN A 45 -16.10 -4.22 16.70
CA ASN A 45 -16.39 -5.47 16.01
C ASN A 45 -16.21 -5.27 14.49
N PRO A 46 -15.25 -5.93 13.82
CA PRO A 46 -14.30 -6.92 14.36
C PRO A 46 -13.26 -6.30 15.30
N ILE A 47 -12.71 -7.12 16.19
CA ILE A 47 -11.62 -6.72 17.08
C ILE A 47 -10.32 -7.14 16.41
N ASP A 48 -9.57 -6.17 15.90
CA ASP A 48 -8.18 -6.39 15.52
C ASP A 48 -7.34 -6.51 16.80
N ARG A 49 -6.92 -7.73 17.15
CA ARG A 49 -5.90 -7.96 18.17
C ARG A 49 -4.61 -8.41 17.50
N GLN A 50 -3.56 -7.65 17.70
CA GLN A 50 -2.21 -8.11 17.39
C GLN A 50 -1.69 -8.94 18.56
N ILE A 51 -1.31 -10.18 18.30
CA ILE A 51 -0.62 -11.05 19.26
C ILE A 51 0.82 -11.13 18.79
N GLN A 52 1.75 -10.63 19.59
CA GLN A 52 3.18 -10.76 19.33
C GLN A 52 3.70 -11.99 20.09
N ASN A 53 3.93 -13.10 19.37
CA ASN A 53 4.56 -14.31 19.91
C ASN A 53 6.08 -14.33 19.64
N VAL A 54 6.71 -13.16 19.54
CA VAL A 54 8.14 -13.04 19.27
C VAL A 54 8.84 -12.74 20.59
N GLN A 55 9.97 -13.42 20.81
CA GLN A 55 10.84 -13.16 21.95
C GLN A 55 11.21 -11.68 22.00
N GLU A 56 10.99 -11.05 23.15
CA GLU A 56 11.33 -9.64 23.36
C GLU A 56 12.86 -9.51 23.37
N MET A 57 13.42 -9.01 22.27
CA MET A 57 14.85 -8.75 22.13
C MET A 57 15.11 -7.25 22.27
N ALA A 58 16.17 -6.91 23.01
CA ALA A 58 16.50 -5.52 23.35
C ALA A 58 16.90 -4.64 22.15
N GLU A 59 17.31 -5.25 21.02
CA GLU A 59 17.77 -4.54 19.83
C GLU A 59 17.53 -5.41 18.58
N HIS A 60 17.06 -4.79 17.51
CA HIS A 60 16.88 -5.42 16.20
C HIS A 60 17.48 -4.48 15.15
N GLU A 61 18.62 -4.85 14.56
CA GLU A 61 19.20 -4.12 13.44
C GLU A 61 18.73 -4.77 12.13
N ALA A 62 18.11 -3.97 11.26
CA ALA A 62 17.72 -4.40 9.92
C ALA A 62 18.29 -3.41 8.90
N ASN A 63 19.25 -3.87 8.10
CA ASN A 63 19.79 -3.11 6.98
C ASN A 63 19.05 -3.49 5.70
N THR A 64 18.20 -2.60 5.20
CA THR A 64 17.53 -2.78 3.91
C THR A 64 18.31 -2.07 2.83
N GLU A 65 18.70 -2.80 1.79
CA GLU A 65 19.32 -2.20 0.61
C GLU A 65 18.32 -1.30 -0.12
N ARG A 66 18.82 -0.17 -0.63
CA ARG A 66 18.00 0.78 -1.38
C ARG A 66 17.86 0.28 -2.81
N PHE A 67 16.64 -0.11 -3.20
CA PHE A 67 16.33 -0.56 -4.55
C PHE A 67 15.73 0.58 -5.39
N GLU A 68 16.29 0.85 -6.55
CA GLU A 68 15.75 1.83 -7.49
C GLU A 68 14.64 1.19 -8.33
N THR A 69 13.43 1.75 -8.27
CA THR A 69 12.31 1.35 -9.12
C THR A 69 11.96 2.48 -10.07
N PHE A 70 11.68 2.12 -11.32
CA PHE A 70 11.20 3.05 -12.34
C PHE A 70 9.87 2.55 -12.87
N ASN A 71 8.89 3.44 -12.98
CA ASN A 71 7.63 3.17 -13.64
C ASN A 71 7.75 3.54 -15.12
N ARG A 72 7.50 2.59 -16.03
CA ARG A 72 7.51 2.81 -17.48
C ARG A 72 6.16 2.44 -18.05
N GLY A 73 5.46 3.43 -18.60
CA GLY A 73 4.31 3.21 -19.46
C GLY A 73 4.73 3.04 -20.93
N ILE A 74 3.92 2.32 -21.71
CA ILE A 74 4.01 2.29 -23.17
C ILE A 74 2.74 2.95 -23.69
N ASN A 75 2.90 3.97 -24.53
CA ASN A 75 1.79 4.55 -25.28
C ASN A 75 1.75 3.93 -26.68
N HIS A 76 0.69 3.19 -27.00
CA HIS A 76 0.49 2.61 -28.32
C HIS A 76 -0.18 3.63 -29.24
N THR A 77 0.60 4.38 -30.00
CA THR A 77 0.08 5.36 -30.97
C THR A 77 -0.22 4.75 -32.35
N GLU A 78 0.16 3.49 -32.57
CA GLU A 78 0.03 2.78 -33.84
C GLU A 78 -1.35 2.11 -34.01
N GLY A 79 -2.14 2.04 -32.94
CA GLY A 79 -3.44 1.37 -32.94
C GLY A 79 -4.54 2.17 -33.65
N GLY A 80 -5.52 1.46 -34.20
CA GLY A 80 -6.74 2.07 -34.77
C GLY A 80 -6.80 2.14 -36.29
N TRP A 81 -5.71 1.82 -37.00
CA TRP A 81 -5.73 1.69 -38.44
C TRP A 81 -6.27 0.32 -38.87
N PRO A 82 -7.08 0.24 -39.94
CA PRO A 82 -7.47 -1.03 -40.53
C PRO A 82 -6.24 -1.86 -40.93
N LYS A 83 -6.37 -3.19 -40.91
CA LYS A 83 -5.28 -4.16 -41.16
C LYS A 83 -4.45 -3.91 -42.42
N ASP A 84 -5.04 -3.27 -43.44
CA ASP A 84 -4.42 -3.05 -44.76
C ASP A 84 -3.83 -1.63 -44.90
N ILE A 85 -3.76 -0.84 -43.82
CA ILE A 85 -3.26 0.54 -43.82
C ILE A 85 -2.08 0.68 -42.87
N ASN A 86 -0.93 1.08 -43.43
CA ASN A 86 0.26 1.43 -42.67
C ASN A 86 0.20 2.88 -42.19
N ALA A 87 0.13 3.08 -40.88
CA ALA A 87 0.13 4.40 -40.24
C ALA A 87 1.36 5.26 -40.56
N ASN A 88 2.50 4.62 -40.83
CA ASN A 88 3.76 5.29 -41.13
C ASN A 88 3.83 5.79 -42.58
N GLU A 89 2.89 5.35 -43.43
CA GLU A 89 2.86 5.72 -44.84
C GLU A 89 1.80 6.79 -45.09
N ILE A 90 2.26 8.03 -45.26
CA ILE A 90 1.41 9.22 -45.36
C ILE A 90 0.39 9.09 -46.49
N GLU A 91 0.77 8.50 -47.62
CA GLU A 91 -0.14 8.36 -48.77
C GLU A 91 -1.32 7.42 -48.45
N GLN A 92 -1.06 6.30 -47.78
CA GLN A 92 -2.11 5.36 -47.37
C GLN A 92 -3.07 6.01 -46.37
N VAL A 93 -2.51 6.73 -45.38
CA VAL A 93 -3.29 7.49 -44.39
C VAL A 93 -4.15 8.57 -45.06
N MET A 94 -3.58 9.36 -45.98
CA MET A 94 -4.32 10.41 -46.69
C MET A 94 -5.43 9.83 -47.57
N ARG A 95 -5.16 8.73 -48.29
CA ARG A 95 -6.17 8.06 -49.13
C ARG A 95 -7.32 7.52 -48.27
N PHE A 96 -7.02 6.90 -47.13
CA PHE A 96 -8.04 6.40 -46.21
C PHE A 96 -8.89 7.53 -45.62
N ARG A 97 -8.27 8.60 -45.11
CA ARG A 97 -9.00 9.76 -44.56
C ARG A 97 -9.94 10.37 -45.60
N LYS A 98 -9.43 10.63 -46.82
CA LYS A 98 -10.25 11.14 -47.93
C LYS A 98 -11.40 10.22 -48.33
N LYS A 99 -11.23 8.90 -48.17
CA LYS A 99 -12.29 7.93 -48.44
C LYS A 99 -13.39 8.02 -47.37
N VAL A 100 -13.01 8.08 -46.09
CA VAL A 100 -13.95 8.18 -44.96
C VAL A 100 -14.68 9.53 -44.95
N GLU A 101 -13.98 10.62 -45.20
CA GLU A 101 -14.55 11.98 -45.22
C GLU A 101 -15.60 12.19 -46.32
N LYS A 102 -15.60 11.36 -47.36
CA LYS A 102 -16.59 11.38 -48.45
C LYS A 102 -17.79 10.47 -48.21
N ASP A 103 -17.79 9.68 -47.15
CA ASP A 103 -18.88 8.77 -46.83
C ASP A 103 -20.12 9.58 -46.41
N GLU A 104 -21.27 9.32 -47.02
CA GLU A 104 -22.53 10.01 -46.72
C GLU A 104 -22.92 9.88 -45.25
N MET A 105 -22.66 8.71 -44.64
CA MET A 105 -22.94 8.51 -43.21
C MET A 105 -22.04 9.40 -42.35
N TYR A 106 -20.77 9.54 -42.71
CA TYR A 106 -19.83 10.41 -42.00
C TYR A 106 -20.27 11.87 -42.10
N VAL A 107 -20.62 12.33 -43.30
CA VAL A 107 -21.07 13.71 -43.53
C VAL A 107 -22.35 14.01 -42.75
N CYS A 108 -23.35 13.13 -42.83
CA CYS A 108 -24.63 13.29 -42.12
C CYS A 108 -24.44 13.31 -40.59
N ALA A 109 -23.60 12.40 -40.05
CA ALA A 109 -23.31 12.38 -38.63
C ALA A 109 -22.57 13.65 -38.18
N ALA A 110 -21.61 14.13 -38.96
CA ALA A 110 -20.86 15.35 -38.66
C ALA A 110 -21.77 16.59 -38.67
N THR A 111 -22.69 16.72 -39.63
CA THR A 111 -23.64 17.85 -39.68
C THR A 111 -24.61 17.84 -38.50
N ASN A 112 -25.11 16.67 -38.10
CA ASN A 112 -26.05 16.55 -36.98
C ASN A 112 -25.41 16.85 -35.62
N LEU A 113 -24.07 16.79 -35.51
CA LEU A 113 -23.33 17.17 -34.30
C LEU A 113 -23.04 18.67 -34.23
N THR A 114 -23.22 19.39 -35.34
CA THR A 114 -23.01 20.84 -35.43
C THR A 114 -24.30 21.66 -35.33
N GLU A 115 -25.47 21.00 -35.40
CA GLU A 115 -26.79 21.57 -35.08
C GLU A 115 -27.10 21.42 -33.58
#